data_AF-A0A450ZJT9-F1
#
_entry.id   AF-A0A450ZJT9-F1
#
_cell.length_a   1.000
_cell.length_b   1.000
_cell.length_c   1.000
_cell.angle_alpha   90.00
_cell.angle_beta   90.00
_cell.angle_gamma   90.00
#
_symmetry.space_group_name_H-M   'P 1'
#
loop_
_entity.id
_entity.type
_entity.pdbx_description
1 polymer ?
#
loop_
_entity_poly.entity_id
_entity_poly.type
_entity_poly.pdbx_seq_one_letter_code
_entity_poly.pdbx_strand_id
1 'polypeptide(L)'
;MIAAYRQRNHMNIAFLSNEDLPLPIDNDDRRYLVIYTPPKLSEAFYNELWTEIAQGGIEAFYHYLLHLDLSNFNPKSEPPGTVAKRDLAEVSKQSEDQFIEEWMVGDTPYPFGPCGGKQLYLAYTRWCRANGIRFPRNAIQSQRQSRCEVAFLVRCSEIRYRDPEE
;
A
#
# COMPACT_ATOMS: atom_id res chain seq x y z
N MET A 1 -24.64 -34.70 -7.21
CA MET A 1 -24.45 -33.24 -6.99
C MET A 1 -23.58 -33.10 -5.75
N ILE A 2 -22.38 -32.52 -5.86
CA ILE A 2 -21.50 -32.33 -4.70
C ILE A 2 -22.03 -31.13 -3.90
N ALA A 3 -22.31 -31.32 -2.61
CA ALA A 3 -22.71 -30.25 -1.71
C ALA A 3 -21.51 -29.35 -1.39
N ALA A 4 -21.74 -28.05 -1.22
CA ALA A 4 -20.69 -27.14 -0.78
C ALA A 4 -20.13 -27.57 0.58
N TYR A 5 -18.82 -27.74 0.67
CA TYR A 5 -18.13 -28.10 1.91
C TYR A 5 -16.98 -27.14 2.19
N ARG A 6 -16.59 -27.01 3.46
CA ARG A 6 -15.47 -26.17 3.87
C ARG A 6 -14.17 -26.96 3.80
N GLN A 7 -13.12 -26.34 3.27
CA GLN A 7 -11.78 -26.89 3.21
C GLN A 7 -10.79 -25.89 3.84
N ARG A 8 -9.77 -26.40 4.53
CA ARG A 8 -8.68 -25.56 5.04
C ARG A 8 -7.88 -25.01 3.87
N ASN A 9 -7.62 -23.70 3.87
CA ASN A 9 -6.83 -23.06 2.84
C ASN A 9 -5.33 -23.25 3.14
N HIS A 10 -4.63 -23.92 2.22
CA HIS A 10 -3.17 -24.12 2.24
C HIS A 10 -2.49 -23.51 1.01
N MET A 11 -3.18 -22.61 0.28
CA MET A 11 -2.65 -21.99 -0.93
C MET A 11 -1.63 -20.90 -0.58
N ASN A 12 -0.49 -20.96 -1.26
CA ASN A 12 0.48 -19.87 -1.36
C ASN A 12 0.45 -19.37 -2.80
N ILE A 13 0.42 -18.05 -3.00
CA ILE A 13 0.25 -17.46 -4.33
C ILE A 13 1.44 -16.54 -4.60
N ALA A 14 2.02 -16.67 -5.79
CA ALA A 14 3.02 -15.75 -6.32
C ALA A 14 2.45 -15.04 -7.55
N PHE A 15 2.58 -13.71 -7.60
CA PHE A 15 2.18 -12.89 -8.73
C PHE A 15 3.43 -12.39 -9.45
N LEU A 16 3.43 -12.47 -10.78
CA LEU A 16 4.49 -11.95 -11.63
C LEU A 16 3.87 -10.90 -12.56
N SER A 17 4.47 -9.70 -12.60
CA SER A 17 3.99 -8.60 -13.42
C SER A 17 5.14 -7.74 -13.90
N ASN A 18 4.94 -7.12 -15.06
CA ASN A 18 5.81 -6.08 -15.61
C ASN A 18 5.22 -4.67 -15.43
N GLU A 19 4.00 -4.58 -14.87
CA GLU A 19 3.34 -3.31 -14.57
C GLU A 19 3.88 -2.72 -13.26
N ASP A 20 4.00 -1.39 -13.21
CA ASP A 20 4.48 -0.67 -12.01
C ASP A 20 3.48 -0.76 -10.84
N LEU A 21 2.18 -0.90 -11.14
CA LEU A 21 1.11 -1.05 -10.16
C LEU A 21 0.29 -2.33 -10.44
N PRO A 22 0.83 -3.52 -10.17
CA PRO A 22 0.13 -4.77 -10.47
C PRO A 22 -1.02 -5.04 -9.50
N LEU A 23 -0.89 -4.56 -8.27
CA LEU A 23 -1.85 -4.70 -7.20
C LEU A 23 -1.76 -3.45 -6.32
N PRO A 24 -2.88 -2.78 -5.98
CA PRO A 24 -2.86 -1.72 -4.99
C PRO A 24 -2.54 -2.32 -3.62
N ILE A 25 -1.49 -1.84 -2.98
CA ILE A 25 -1.02 -2.30 -1.66
C ILE A 25 -0.84 -1.07 -0.77
N ASP A 26 -1.36 -1.14 0.45
CA ASP A 26 -1.19 -0.09 1.45
C ASP A 26 0.13 -0.27 2.23
N ASN A 27 0.67 0.81 2.80
CA ASN A 27 1.92 0.78 3.56
C ASN A 27 1.87 -0.15 4.80
N ASP A 28 0.68 -0.31 5.41
CA ASP A 28 0.43 -1.18 6.55
C ASP A 28 0.01 -2.61 6.16
N ASP A 29 0.05 -2.94 4.86
CA ASP A 29 -0.31 -4.28 4.40
C ASP A 29 0.70 -5.30 4.93
N ARG A 30 0.18 -6.27 5.69
CA ARG A 30 0.96 -7.36 6.30
C ARG A 30 0.87 -8.69 5.54
N ARG A 31 0.41 -8.69 4.29
CA ARG A 31 0.11 -9.90 3.50
C ARG A 31 1.09 -10.13 2.37
N TYR A 32 1.61 -9.06 1.78
CA TYR A 32 2.43 -9.15 0.58
C TYR A 32 3.92 -8.88 0.85
N LEU A 33 4.76 -9.77 0.31
CA LEU A 33 6.17 -9.54 0.06
C LEU A 33 6.34 -9.10 -1.40
N VAL A 34 7.00 -7.98 -1.62
CA VAL A 34 7.25 -7.44 -2.96
C VAL A 34 8.74 -7.53 -3.25
N ILE A 35 9.08 -8.20 -4.35
CA ILE A 35 10.46 -8.37 -4.82
C ILE A 35 10.58 -7.72 -6.19
N TYR A 36 11.47 -6.74 -6.29
CA TYR A 36 11.83 -6.15 -7.58
C TYR A 36 12.89 -7.01 -8.26
N THR A 37 12.65 -7.35 -9.53
CA THR A 37 13.63 -8.05 -10.37
C THR A 37 14.37 -7.03 -11.22
N PRO A 38 15.71 -7.05 -11.27
CA PRO A 38 16.47 -6.12 -12.09
C PRO A 38 16.15 -6.29 -13.59
N PRO A 39 16.50 -5.29 -14.43
CA PRO A 39 16.42 -5.43 -15.88
C PRO A 39 17.15 -6.67 -16.39
N LYS A 40 16.79 -7.10 -17.62
CA LYS A 40 17.37 -8.27 -18.28
C LYS A 40 18.90 -8.27 -18.17
N LEU A 41 19.44 -9.38 -17.65
CA LEU A 41 20.87 -9.59 -17.51
C LEU A 41 21.51 -10.00 -18.85
N SER A 42 22.83 -10.20 -18.85
CA SER A 42 23.56 -10.62 -20.05
C SER A 42 23.11 -12.00 -20.54
N GLU A 43 23.26 -12.26 -21.83
CA GLU A 43 22.96 -13.58 -22.42
C GLU A 43 23.82 -14.69 -21.80
N ALA A 44 25.08 -14.39 -21.50
CA ALA A 44 26.00 -15.32 -20.84
C ALA A 44 25.46 -15.83 -19.50
N PHE A 45 24.91 -14.93 -18.67
CA PHE A 45 24.30 -15.29 -17.39
C PHE A 45 23.16 -16.30 -17.57
N TYR A 46 22.28 -16.06 -18.55
CA TYR A 46 21.17 -16.98 -18.81
C TYR A 46 21.65 -18.33 -19.35
N ASN A 47 22.68 -18.35 -20.20
CA ASN A 47 23.25 -19.60 -20.71
C ASN A 47 23.88 -20.45 -19.59
N GLU A 48 24.58 -19.81 -18.65
CA GLU A 48 25.10 -20.45 -17.44
C GLU A 48 23.97 -21.00 -16.57
N LEU A 49 22.94 -20.19 -16.31
CA LEU A 49 21.75 -20.60 -15.54
C LEU A 49 21.03 -21.81 -16.17
N TRP A 50 20.83 -21.80 -17.49
CA TRP A 50 20.21 -22.92 -18.19
C TRP A 50 21.08 -24.19 -18.13
N THR A 51 22.40 -24.03 -18.14
CA THR A 51 23.34 -25.14 -17.98
C THR A 51 23.24 -25.73 -16.57
N GLU A 52 23.20 -24.89 -15.53
CA GLU A 52 23.01 -25.32 -14.14
C GLU A 52 21.69 -26.07 -13.95
N ILE A 53 20.60 -25.53 -14.50
CA ILE A 53 19.28 -26.17 -14.48
C ILE A 53 19.34 -27.55 -15.13
N ALA A 54 19.99 -27.68 -16.30
CA ALA A 54 20.13 -28.95 -17.01
C ALA A 54 21.01 -29.97 -16.27
N GLN A 55 21.90 -29.50 -15.38
CA GLN A 55 22.81 -30.33 -14.58
C GLN A 55 22.26 -30.68 -13.19
N GLY A 56 20.97 -30.43 -12.94
CA GLY A 56 20.32 -30.79 -11.68
C GLY A 56 20.29 -29.66 -10.63
N GLY A 57 20.46 -28.41 -11.06
CA GLY A 57 20.42 -27.24 -10.16
C GLY A 57 19.07 -27.09 -9.44
N ILE A 58 17.97 -27.50 -10.06
CA ILE A 58 16.63 -27.45 -9.44
C ILE A 58 16.57 -28.41 -8.24
N GLU A 59 17.05 -29.64 -8.40
CA GLU A 59 17.10 -30.66 -7.37
C GLU A 59 18.03 -30.25 -6.23
N ALA A 60 19.18 -29.66 -6.57
CA ALA A 60 20.10 -29.10 -5.58
C ALA A 60 19.45 -27.96 -4.78
N PHE A 61 18.74 -27.05 -5.44
CA PHE A 61 18.01 -25.96 -4.78
C PHE A 61 16.87 -26.49 -3.90
N TYR A 62 16.11 -27.47 -4.37
CA TYR A 62 15.08 -28.12 -3.57
C TYR A 62 15.66 -28.83 -2.34
N HIS A 63 16.79 -29.53 -2.51
CA HIS A 63 17.51 -30.13 -1.39
C HIS A 63 17.93 -29.07 -0.37
N TYR A 64 18.44 -27.92 -0.81
CA TYR A 64 18.73 -26.80 0.09
C TYR A 64 17.49 -26.32 0.85
N LEU A 65 16.35 -26.13 0.18
CA LEU A 65 15.10 -25.69 0.82
C LEU A 65 14.59 -26.67 1.87
N LEU A 66 14.75 -27.98 1.65
CA LEU A 66 14.39 -29.02 2.63
C LEU A 66 15.24 -28.98 3.91
N HIS A 67 16.47 -28.47 3.81
CA HIS A 67 17.43 -28.38 4.92
C HIS A 67 17.58 -26.96 5.47
N LEU A 68 16.77 -26.02 4.99
CA LEU A 68 16.79 -24.64 5.46
C LEU A 68 16.31 -24.58 6.91
N ASP A 69 17.09 -23.93 7.79
CA ASP A 69 16.68 -23.75 9.18
C ASP A 69 15.53 -22.73 9.26
N LEU A 70 14.37 -23.22 9.66
CA LEU A 70 13.15 -22.44 9.83
C LEU A 70 12.77 -22.28 11.32
N SER A 71 13.69 -22.54 12.26
CA SER A 71 13.41 -22.51 13.71
C SER A 71 12.84 -21.17 14.19
N ASN A 72 13.24 -20.06 13.55
CA ASN A 72 12.76 -18.72 13.86
C ASN A 72 11.70 -18.19 12.87
N PHE A 73 11.22 -19.04 11.96
CA PHE A 73 10.22 -18.62 10.97
C PHE A 73 8.82 -18.59 11.60
N ASN A 74 8.16 -17.43 11.49
CA ASN A 74 6.78 -17.25 11.93
C ASN A 74 5.87 -17.00 10.73
N PRO A 75 5.02 -17.96 10.31
CA PRO A 75 4.10 -17.76 9.18
C PRO A 75 3.07 -16.64 9.39
N LYS A 76 2.90 -16.16 10.64
CA LYS A 76 1.97 -15.08 10.99
C LYS A 76 2.66 -13.73 11.19
N SER A 77 3.99 -13.67 11.11
CA SER A 77 4.70 -12.40 11.17
C SER A 77 4.48 -11.61 9.88
N GLU A 78 4.76 -10.32 9.96
CA GLU A 78 4.76 -9.47 8.78
C GLU A 78 5.88 -9.90 7.82
N PRO A 79 5.66 -9.77 6.51
CA PRO A 79 6.70 -10.01 5.53
C PRO A 79 7.82 -8.98 5.72
N PRO A 80 9.09 -9.32 5.39
CA PRO A 80 10.19 -8.39 5.43
C PRO A 80 9.89 -7.11 4.63
N GLY A 81 10.23 -5.95 5.20
CA GLY A 81 10.12 -4.68 4.51
C GLY A 81 11.14 -4.59 3.37
N THR A 82 10.68 -4.32 2.15
CA THR A 82 11.54 -4.13 0.97
C THR A 82 11.34 -2.73 0.40
N VAL A 83 12.38 -2.22 -0.28
CA VAL A 83 12.29 -0.94 -1.02
C VAL A 83 11.17 -1.00 -2.05
N ALA A 84 11.09 -2.09 -2.80
CA ALA A 84 10.05 -2.33 -3.80
C ALA A 84 8.63 -2.27 -3.21
N LYS A 85 8.41 -2.80 -2.01
CA LYS A 85 7.11 -2.74 -1.34
C LYS A 85 6.73 -1.31 -0.98
N ARG A 86 7.68 -0.56 -0.41
CA ARG A 86 7.45 0.84 -0.05
C ARG A 86 7.13 1.65 -1.31
N ASP A 87 7.93 1.53 -2.36
CA ASP A 87 7.75 2.30 -3.58
C ASP A 87 6.39 1.98 -4.24
N LEU A 88 5.98 0.69 -4.25
CA LEU A 88 4.65 0.28 -4.72
C LEU A 88 3.51 0.84 -3.85
N ALA A 89 3.69 0.88 -2.53
CA ALA A 89 2.70 1.44 -1.62
C ALA A 89 2.55 2.96 -1.77
N GLU A 90 3.65 3.67 -2.01
CA GLU A 90 3.63 5.10 -2.33
C GLU A 90 2.86 5.38 -3.62
N VAL A 91 3.08 4.60 -4.68
CA VAL A 91 2.33 4.72 -5.94
C VAL A 91 0.86 4.33 -5.77
N SER A 92 0.55 3.38 -4.87
CA SER A 92 -0.81 2.94 -4.56
C SER A 92 -1.59 3.93 -3.69
N LYS A 93 -0.92 4.94 -3.12
CA LYS A 93 -1.49 5.84 -2.12
C LYS A 93 -2.73 6.55 -2.66
N GLN A 94 -3.77 6.62 -1.84
CA GLN A 94 -5.01 7.26 -2.25
C GLN A 94 -4.86 8.78 -2.29
N SER A 95 -5.64 9.43 -3.14
CA SER A 95 -5.59 10.88 -3.35
C SER A 95 -5.78 11.71 -2.09
N GLU A 96 -6.52 11.19 -1.11
CA GLU A 96 -6.80 11.81 0.17
C GLU A 96 -5.55 11.84 1.02
N ASP A 97 -4.86 10.71 1.12
CA ASP A 97 -3.65 10.57 1.91
C ASP A 97 -2.53 11.43 1.29
N GLN A 98 -2.41 11.42 -0.06
CA GLN A 98 -1.51 12.32 -0.78
C GLN A 98 -1.81 13.80 -0.47
N PHE A 99 -3.09 14.21 -0.54
CA PHE A 99 -3.48 15.58 -0.21
C PHE A 99 -3.17 15.94 1.23
N ILE A 100 -3.42 15.04 2.19
CA ILE A 100 -3.16 15.29 3.61
C ILE A 100 -1.66 15.43 3.86
N GLU A 101 -0.83 14.59 3.27
CA GLU A 101 0.63 14.67 3.39
C GLU A 101 1.17 15.99 2.82
N GLU A 102 0.78 16.37 1.60
CA GLU A 102 1.17 17.65 1.01
C GLU A 102 0.66 18.83 1.84
N TRP A 103 -0.55 18.73 2.38
CA TRP A 103 -1.13 19.79 3.21
C TRP A 103 -0.39 19.92 4.54
N MET A 104 0.05 18.81 5.14
CA MET A 104 0.84 18.78 6.38
C MET A 104 2.24 19.39 6.20
N VAL A 105 2.88 19.14 5.06
CA VAL A 105 4.21 19.67 4.75
C VAL A 105 4.16 21.12 4.25
N GLY A 106 2.97 21.60 3.86
CA GLY A 106 2.76 22.97 3.40
C GLY A 106 2.98 23.16 1.90
N ASP A 107 2.97 22.06 1.13
CA ASP A 107 3.12 22.07 -0.33
C ASP A 107 1.82 22.43 -1.06
N THR A 108 0.70 22.48 -0.34
CA THR A 108 -0.56 22.99 -0.89
C THR A 108 -0.71 24.51 -0.72
N PRO A 109 -1.49 25.19 -1.58
CA PRO A 109 -1.82 26.62 -1.40
C PRO A 109 -2.67 26.95 -0.17
N TYR A 110 -3.08 25.95 0.61
CA TYR A 110 -3.97 26.09 1.76
C TYR A 110 -3.16 26.01 3.05
N PRO A 111 -3.36 26.92 4.02
CA PRO A 111 -2.63 26.88 5.28
C PRO A 111 -2.96 25.60 6.05
N PHE A 112 -1.94 24.95 6.60
CA PHE A 112 -2.11 23.82 7.49
C PHE A 112 -2.66 24.28 8.84
N GLY A 113 -3.75 23.67 9.31
CA GLY A 113 -4.34 24.00 10.60
C GLY A 113 -5.78 23.54 10.79
N PRO A 114 -6.39 23.84 11.95
CA PRO A 114 -7.76 23.45 12.24
C PRO A 114 -8.74 24.05 11.25
N CYS A 115 -9.64 23.23 10.71
CA CYS A 115 -10.65 23.69 9.75
C CYS A 115 -11.94 22.85 9.85
N GLY A 116 -13.04 23.40 9.32
CA GLY A 116 -14.29 22.64 9.22
C GLY A 116 -14.20 21.57 8.14
N GLY A 117 -14.82 20.41 8.35
CA GLY A 117 -14.79 19.31 7.37
C GLY A 117 -15.29 19.67 5.96
N LYS A 118 -16.19 20.66 5.84
CA LYS A 118 -16.61 21.23 4.54
C LYS A 118 -15.48 22.01 3.85
N GLN A 119 -14.72 22.80 4.60
CA GLN A 119 -13.58 23.56 4.07
C GLN A 119 -12.47 22.62 3.61
N LEU A 120 -12.18 21.58 4.40
CA LEU A 120 -11.23 20.54 4.05
C LEU A 120 -11.61 19.85 2.73
N TYR A 121 -12.87 19.45 2.59
CA TYR A 121 -13.35 18.81 1.36
C TYR A 121 -13.28 19.74 0.13
N LEU A 122 -13.56 21.03 0.31
CA LEU A 122 -13.41 22.02 -0.76
C LEU A 122 -11.94 22.22 -1.17
N ALA A 123 -11.01 22.21 -0.21
CA ALA A 123 -9.58 22.27 -0.48
C ALA A 123 -9.11 21.01 -1.24
N TYR A 124 -9.48 19.82 -0.76
CA TYR A 124 -9.20 18.53 -1.41
C TYR A 124 -9.73 18.48 -2.85
N THR A 125 -11.00 18.81 -3.09
CA THR A 125 -11.57 18.76 -4.45
C THR A 125 -10.93 19.74 -5.43
N ARG A 126 -10.48 20.92 -4.95
CA ARG A 126 -9.70 21.86 -5.76
C ARG A 126 -8.30 21.34 -6.04
N TRP A 127 -7.64 20.75 -5.04
CA TRP A 127 -6.35 20.10 -5.20
C TRP A 127 -6.42 18.92 -6.19
N CYS A 128 -7.47 18.09 -6.14
CA CYS A 128 -7.70 17.02 -7.11
C CYS A 128 -7.78 17.54 -8.54
N ARG A 129 -8.47 18.66 -8.76
CA ARG A 129 -8.58 19.28 -10.10
C ARG A 129 -7.23 19.78 -10.60
N ALA A 130 -6.41 20.34 -9.72
CA ALA A 130 -5.07 20.81 -10.06
C ALA A 130 -4.12 19.65 -10.42
N ASN A 131 -4.25 18.52 -9.72
CA ASN A 131 -3.43 17.32 -9.92
C ASN A 131 -4.01 16.30 -10.91
N GLY A 132 -5.02 16.68 -11.71
CA GLY A 132 -5.59 15.82 -12.76
C GLY A 132 -6.40 14.61 -12.27
N ILE A 133 -6.79 14.58 -10.99
CA ILE A 133 -7.60 13.51 -10.41
C ILE A 133 -9.05 13.67 -10.90
N ARG A 134 -9.48 12.77 -11.78
CA ARG A 134 -10.78 12.83 -12.46
C ARG A 134 -11.96 12.50 -11.55
N PHE A 135 -11.79 11.54 -10.65
CA PHE A 135 -12.86 11.04 -9.78
C PHE A 135 -12.48 11.20 -8.31
N PRO A 136 -12.56 12.43 -7.77
CA PRO A 136 -12.33 12.64 -6.35
C PRO A 136 -13.37 11.86 -5.55
N ARG A 137 -12.96 11.35 -4.40
CA ARG A 137 -13.84 10.61 -3.51
C ARG A 137 -14.93 11.52 -2.95
N ASN A 138 -16.05 10.93 -2.55
CA ASN A 138 -17.15 11.70 -1.97
C ASN A 138 -16.78 12.25 -0.58
N ALA A 139 -17.51 13.30 -0.16
CA ALA A 139 -17.23 14.00 1.08
C ALA A 139 -17.20 13.08 2.32
N ILE A 140 -18.11 12.10 2.40
CA ILE A 140 -18.21 11.20 3.55
C ILE A 140 -16.95 10.34 3.66
N GLN A 141 -16.55 9.74 2.55
CA GLN A 141 -15.42 8.82 2.53
C GLN A 141 -14.09 9.59 2.68
N SER A 142 -13.93 10.79 2.10
CA SER A 142 -12.74 11.65 2.28
C SER A 142 -12.61 12.13 3.73
N GLN A 143 -13.70 12.64 4.32
CA GLN A 143 -13.69 13.10 5.72
C GLN A 143 -13.45 11.97 6.72
N ARG A 144 -13.90 10.74 6.42
CA ARG A 144 -13.60 9.56 7.25
C ARG A 144 -12.11 9.25 7.25
N GLN A 145 -11.46 9.30 6.08
CA GLN A 145 -10.02 9.05 5.95
C GLN A 145 -9.20 10.13 6.68
N SER A 146 -9.49 11.41 6.41
CA SER A 146 -8.80 12.52 7.08
C SER A 146 -9.03 12.56 8.59
N ARG A 147 -10.16 12.02 9.08
CA ARG A 147 -10.39 11.86 10.53
C ARG A 147 -9.48 10.83 11.18
N CYS A 148 -8.95 9.87 10.45
CA CYS A 148 -7.97 8.93 10.97
C CYS A 148 -6.58 9.58 11.08
N GLU A 149 -6.21 10.42 10.10
CA GLU A 149 -4.86 11.01 10.00
C GLU A 149 -4.70 12.35 10.72
N VAL A 150 -5.70 13.23 10.63
CA VAL A 150 -5.68 14.61 11.17
C VAL A 150 -6.87 14.88 12.11
N ALA A 151 -7.27 13.86 12.87
CA ALA A 151 -8.44 13.87 13.77
C ALA A 151 -8.54 15.10 14.68
N PHE A 152 -7.40 15.61 15.15
CA PHE A 152 -7.33 16.74 16.07
C PHE A 152 -7.66 18.09 15.39
N LEU A 153 -7.35 18.22 14.10
CA LEU A 153 -7.53 19.47 13.34
C LEU A 153 -8.97 19.66 12.85
N VAL A 154 -9.70 18.57 12.62
CA VAL A 154 -11.06 18.61 12.06
C VAL A 154 -12.14 18.79 13.16
N ARG A 155 -11.79 18.62 14.45
CA ARG A 155 -12.75 18.67 15.58
C ARG A 155 -13.21 20.08 16.00
N CYS A 156 -12.64 21.16 15.46
CA CYS A 156 -12.94 22.51 15.97
C CYS A 156 -14.30 23.10 15.55
N SER A 157 -15.08 22.47 14.66
CA SER A 157 -16.38 23.03 14.24
C SER A 157 -17.62 22.45 14.95
N GLU A 158 -17.46 21.58 15.95
CA GLU A 158 -18.58 21.02 16.74
C GLU A 158 -18.57 21.45 18.22
N ILE A 159 -17.77 22.44 18.61
CA ILE A 159 -18.00 23.16 19.86
C ILE A 159 -19.21 24.07 19.59
N ARG A 160 -20.37 23.63 20.09
CA ARG A 160 -21.59 24.45 20.18
C ARG A 160 -21.21 25.86 20.63
N TYR A 161 -21.65 26.85 19.89
CA TYR A 161 -21.87 28.18 20.42
C TYR A 161 -22.79 28.00 21.65
N ARG A 162 -22.22 28.06 22.85
CA ARG A 162 -22.99 28.22 24.08
C ARG A 162 -23.15 29.72 24.22
N ASP A 163 -24.38 30.21 24.07
CA ASP A 163 -24.70 31.61 24.36
C ASP A 163 -24.18 31.97 25.75
N PRO A 164 -23.61 33.17 25.94
CA PRO A 164 -23.07 33.61 27.23
C PRO A 164 -24.16 34.07 28.23
N GLU A 165 -25.41 33.63 28.07
CA GLU A 165 -26.48 33.84 29.05
C GLU A 165 -27.18 32.51 29.41
N GLU A 166 -26.57 31.76 30.31
CA GLU A 166 -27.19 30.81 31.26
C GLU A 166 -26.22 30.49 32.40
#